data_AF-A0A7S2USD4-F1
#
_entry.id   AF-A0A7S2USD4-F1
#
_cell.length_a   1.000
_cell.length_b   1.000
_cell.length_c   1.000
_cell.angle_alpha   90.00
_cell.angle_beta   90.00
_cell.angle_gamma   90.00
#
_symmetry.space_group_name_H-M   'P 1'
#
loop_
_entity.id
_entity.type
_entity.pdbx_description
1 polymer ?
#
loop_
_entity_poly.entity_id
_entity_poly.type
_entity_poly.pdbx_seq_one_letter_code
_entity_poly.pdbx_strand_id
1 'polypeptide(L)'
;MIVRLSVRSFLAFATTLLVLFEGTVVSGSSRKILVVGSLNADTFLPVARLPTEGENIGLSPHDVEPVVDVPGGKGCNQAIAVAKLSSSSETTFVGRLGDDAAGDILKEALT
;
A
#
# COMPACT_ATOMS: atom_id res chain seq x y z
N MET A 1 -3.22 13.37 -4.86
CA MET A 1 -4.55 13.38 -4.20
C MET A 1 -4.43 12.89 -2.75
N ILE A 2 -4.72 13.73 -1.75
CA ILE A 2 -4.81 13.28 -0.34
C ILE A 2 -6.25 12.81 -0.14
N VAL A 3 -6.50 11.53 0.09
CA VAL A 3 -7.81 11.08 0.57
C VAL A 3 -7.88 11.48 2.05
N ARG A 4 -8.32 12.72 2.32
CA ARG A 4 -8.56 13.23 3.68
C ARG A 4 -10.04 13.54 3.79
N LEU A 5 -10.78 12.72 4.51
CA LEU A 5 -11.99 13.21 5.17
C LEU A 5 -11.55 14.11 6.34
N SER A 6 -12.15 15.29 6.37
CA SER A 6 -11.87 16.41 7.28
C SER A 6 -12.01 16.02 8.75
N VAL A 7 -10.94 16.15 9.54
CA VAL A 7 -11.06 16.71 10.90
C VAL A 7 -9.80 17.53 11.23
N ARG A 8 -10.03 18.66 11.90
CA ARG A 8 -9.18 19.85 12.03
C ARG A 8 -7.92 19.65 12.91
N SER A 9 -6.93 20.49 12.59
CA SER A 9 -5.71 20.86 13.32
C SER A 9 -4.58 19.83 13.39
N PHE A 10 -3.51 20.18 12.67
CA PHE A 10 -2.23 19.48 12.56
C PHE A 10 -1.16 20.46 13.03
N LEU A 11 -0.38 20.11 14.05
CA LEU A 11 0.90 20.76 14.35
C LEU A 11 1.97 19.67 14.51
N ALA A 12 3.11 19.92 13.88
CA ALA A 12 4.19 19.00 13.54
C ALA A 12 4.99 18.47 14.75
N PHE A 13 5.52 17.24 14.66
CA PHE A 13 6.96 16.98 14.51
C PHE A 13 7.22 15.48 14.28
N ALA A 14 8.21 15.18 13.44
CA ALA A 14 8.66 13.84 13.12
C ALA A 14 9.32 13.15 14.33
N THR A 15 9.14 11.83 14.45
CA THR A 15 10.13 10.76 14.76
C THR A 15 9.35 9.60 15.40
N THR A 16 9.31 8.45 14.72
CA THR A 16 8.84 7.13 15.16
C THR A 16 7.96 7.06 16.42
N LEU A 17 6.64 7.00 16.24
CA LEU A 17 5.68 6.77 17.32
C LEU A 17 5.24 5.30 17.33
N LEU A 18 5.85 4.49 18.19
CA LEU A 18 5.28 3.19 18.58
C LEU A 18 4.18 3.46 19.61
N VAL A 19 2.91 3.47 19.18
CA VAL A 19 1.79 3.62 20.12
C VAL A 19 1.49 2.25 20.73
N LEU A 20 1.99 1.99 21.94
CA LEU A 20 1.45 0.93 22.81
C LEU A 20 0.15 1.46 23.43
N PHE A 21 -0.99 1.02 22.89
CA PHE A 21 -2.30 1.26 23.50
C PHE A 21 -2.49 0.24 24.63
N GLU A 22 -2.30 0.64 25.89
CA GLU A 22 -2.91 -0.05 27.03
C GLU A 22 -4.41 0.26 27.04
N GLY A 23 -5.17 -0.51 26.26
CA GLY A 23 -6.63 -0.41 26.20
C GLY A 23 -7.28 -1.60 26.87
N THR A 24 -8.06 -1.35 27.91
CA THR A 24 -9.09 -2.28 28.41
C THR A 24 -9.91 -2.79 27.22
N VAL A 25 -10.04 -4.12 27.09
CA VAL A 25 -10.85 -4.73 26.03
C VAL A 25 -12.32 -4.38 26.29
N VAL A 26 -12.81 -3.30 25.69
CA VAL A 26 -14.23 -2.99 25.63
C VAL A 26 -14.86 -3.98 24.64
N SER A 27 -15.40 -5.08 25.19
CA SER A 27 -16.23 -6.02 24.44
C SER A 27 -17.49 -5.29 23.97
N GLY A 28 -17.56 -4.95 22.67
CA GLY A 28 -18.81 -4.46 22.05
C GLY A 28 -18.73 -3.35 21.00
N SER A 29 -17.56 -2.92 20.50
CA SER A 29 -17.52 -1.91 19.42
C SER A 29 -16.65 -2.35 18.24
N SER A 30 -17.05 -2.00 17.02
CA SER A 30 -16.26 -2.21 15.81
C SER A 30 -14.89 -1.58 15.99
N ARG A 31 -13.82 -2.37 15.95
CA ARG A 31 -12.46 -1.83 16.09
C ARG A 31 -12.16 -0.93 14.88
N LYS A 32 -11.52 0.21 15.09
CA LYS A 32 -11.05 1.07 13.99
C LYS A 32 -9.54 0.98 13.90
N ILE A 33 -9.01 0.68 12.72
CA ILE A 33 -7.58 0.51 12.50
C ILE A 33 -7.13 1.54 11.46
N LEU A 34 -6.20 2.41 11.86
CA LEU A 34 -5.56 3.38 10.97
C LEU A 34 -4.17 2.87 10.58
N VAL A 35 -3.94 2.71 9.28
CA VAL A 35 -2.63 2.38 8.73
C VAL A 35 -2.07 3.62 8.03
N VAL A 36 -0.95 4.12 8.54
CA VAL A 36 -0.21 5.23 7.91
C VAL A 36 1.07 4.65 7.35
N GLY A 37 1.29 4.77 6.04
CA GLY A 37 2.48 4.16 5.46
C GLY A 37 2.69 4.38 3.98
N SER A 38 3.72 3.70 3.49
CA SER A 38 4.07 3.69 2.08
C SER A 38 3.19 2.76 1.27
N LEU A 39 3.13 3.09 -0.01
CA LEU A 39 2.52 2.33 -1.09
C LEU A 39 3.34 2.59 -2.35
N ASN A 40 3.51 1.57 -3.17
CA ASN A 40 4.21 1.64 -4.45
C ASN A 40 3.60 0.62 -5.40
N ALA A 41 3.70 0.83 -6.70
CA ALA A 41 3.47 -0.23 -7.67
C ALA A 41 4.76 -1.06 -7.79
N ASP A 42 4.65 -2.37 -7.61
CA ASP A 42 5.74 -3.30 -7.85
C ASP A 42 5.62 -3.81 -9.30
N THR A 43 6.62 -3.54 -10.12
CA THR A 43 6.64 -3.96 -11.54
C THR A 43 7.33 -5.31 -11.70
N PHE A 44 6.61 -6.29 -12.23
CA PHE A 44 7.18 -7.58 -12.62
C PHE A 44 7.60 -7.56 -14.08
N LEU A 45 8.90 -7.75 -14.30
CA LEU A 45 9.52 -7.87 -15.62
C LEU A 45 9.94 -9.32 -15.85
N PRO A 46 9.09 -10.15 -16.49
CA PRO A 46 9.44 -11.55 -16.74
C PRO A 46 10.56 -11.63 -17.79
N VAL A 47 11.62 -12.36 -17.43
CA VAL A 47 12.78 -12.59 -18.28
C VAL A 47 13.18 -14.06 -18.21
N ALA A 48 13.63 -14.63 -19.33
CA ALA A 48 14.12 -16.01 -19.37
C ALA A 48 15.40 -16.20 -18.52
N ARG A 49 16.20 -15.15 -18.36
CA ARG A 49 17.38 -15.10 -17.49
C ARG A 49 17.72 -13.66 -17.10
N LEU A 50 18.56 -13.51 -16.08
CA LEU A 50 19.14 -12.21 -15.73
C LEU A 50 20.14 -11.73 -16.79
N PRO A 51 20.24 -10.41 -17.02
CA PRO A 51 21.23 -9.84 -17.94
C PRO A 51 22.65 -9.99 -17.40
N THR A 52 23.62 -10.06 -18.30
CA THR A 52 25.05 -9.93 -17.97
C THR A 52 25.53 -8.48 -18.13
N GLU A 53 26.74 -8.18 -17.67
CA GLU A 53 27.31 -6.84 -17.78
C GLU A 53 27.34 -6.34 -19.25
N GLY A 54 26.84 -5.12 -19.47
CA GLY A 54 26.78 -4.50 -20.79
C GLY A 54 25.66 -5.01 -21.72
N GLU A 55 24.83 -5.96 -21.27
CA GLU A 55 23.75 -6.52 -22.08
C GLU A 55 22.41 -5.80 -21.89
N ASN A 56 21.67 -5.62 -22.99
CA ASN A 56 20.27 -5.19 -22.98
C ASN A 56 19.36 -6.37 -23.38
N ILE A 57 18.46 -6.79 -22.49
CA ILE A 57 17.44 -7.81 -22.79
C ILE A 57 16.12 -7.13 -23.15
N GLY A 58 15.56 -7.49 -24.31
CA GLY A 58 14.23 -7.06 -24.73
C GLY A 58 13.14 -7.83 -23.99
N LEU A 59 12.10 -7.12 -23.56
CA LEU A 59 10.87 -7.71 -23.03
C LEU A 59 9.89 -7.85 -24.20
N SER A 60 9.89 -9.03 -24.84
CA SER A 60 8.97 -9.35 -25.93
C SER A 60 7.77 -10.11 -25.36
N PRO A 61 6.53 -9.61 -25.56
CA PRO A 61 5.31 -10.27 -25.05
C PRO A 61 5.10 -11.69 -25.60
N HIS A 62 5.81 -12.07 -26.66
CA HIS A 62 5.69 -13.38 -27.29
C HIS A 62 6.62 -14.43 -26.67
N ASP A 63 7.66 -14.01 -25.95
CA ASP A 63 8.72 -14.91 -25.46
C ASP A 63 8.55 -15.25 -23.97
N VAL A 64 7.76 -14.46 -23.24
CA VAL A 64 7.53 -14.58 -21.80
C VAL A 64 6.16 -14.03 -21.43
N GLU A 65 5.78 -14.13 -20.14
CA GLU A 65 4.60 -13.49 -19.56
C GLU A 65 4.59 -11.96 -19.80
N PRO A 66 3.44 -11.28 -19.70
CA PRO A 66 3.38 -9.82 -19.83
C PRO A 66 4.04 -9.11 -18.64
N VAL A 67 4.48 -7.87 -18.86
CA VAL A 67 4.83 -6.96 -17.76
C VAL A 67 3.57 -6.63 -16.97
N VAL A 68 3.64 -6.76 -15.65
CA VAL A 68 2.51 -6.50 -14.76
C VAL A 68 2.94 -5.59 -13.62
N ASP A 69 2.20 -4.52 -13.40
CA ASP A 69 2.28 -3.71 -12.19
C ASP A 69 1.27 -4.22 -11.17
N VAL A 70 1.73 -4.46 -9.94
CA VAL A 70 0.86 -4.86 -8.82
C VAL A 70 0.91 -3.85 -7.67
N PRO A 71 -0.17 -3.75 -6.88
CA PRO A 71 -0.14 -2.98 -5.64
C PRO A 71 0.88 -3.55 -4.65
N GLY A 72 1.74 -2.68 -4.13
CA GLY A 72 2.78 -3.03 -3.18
C GLY A 72 2.95 -2.00 -2.08
N GLY A 73 4.01 -2.23 -1.29
CA GLY A 73 4.42 -1.33 -0.22
C GLY A 73 3.94 -1.80 1.15
N LYS A 74 4.77 -1.59 2.17
CA LYS A 74 4.55 -2.18 3.49
C LYS A 74 3.23 -1.69 4.12
N GLY A 75 2.92 -0.40 4.01
CA GLY A 75 1.69 0.18 4.53
C GLY A 75 0.46 -0.36 3.80
N CYS A 76 0.50 -0.35 2.47
CA CYS A 76 -0.56 -0.91 1.63
C CYS A 76 -0.84 -2.38 1.99
N ASN A 77 0.20 -3.22 2.03
CA ASN A 77 0.08 -4.64 2.34
C ASN A 77 -0.51 -4.88 3.74
N GLN A 78 -0.10 -4.10 4.73
CA GLN A 78 -0.68 -4.17 6.08
C GLN A 78 -2.15 -3.76 6.09
N ALA A 79 -2.53 -2.67 5.41
CA ALA A 79 -3.92 -2.21 5.35
C ALA A 79 -4.84 -3.25 4.69
N ILE A 80 -4.42 -3.81 3.56
CA ILE A 80 -5.15 -4.86 2.86
C ILE A 80 -5.28 -6.11 3.74
N ALA A 81 -4.21 -6.53 4.41
CA ALA A 81 -4.26 -7.69 5.31
C ALA A 81 -5.25 -7.48 6.46
N VAL A 82 -5.23 -6.31 7.10
CA VAL A 82 -6.17 -5.97 8.16
C VAL A 82 -7.61 -5.96 7.66
N ALA A 83 -7.87 -5.32 6.50
CA ALA A 83 -9.21 -5.26 5.90
C ALA A 83 -9.75 -6.65 5.55
N LYS A 84 -8.89 -7.57 5.08
CA LYS A 84 -9.28 -8.96 4.76
C LYS A 84 -9.53 -9.82 6.00
N LEU A 85 -8.74 -9.67 7.05
CA LEU A 85 -8.82 -10.51 8.25
C LEU A 85 -9.91 -10.06 9.23
N SER A 86 -10.34 -8.81 9.15
CA SER A 86 -11.21 -8.23 10.16
C SER A 86 -12.63 -8.08 9.65
N SER A 87 -13.49 -9.06 9.97
CA SER A 87 -14.92 -9.03 9.63
C SER A 87 -15.71 -7.96 10.40
N SER A 88 -15.13 -7.36 11.44
CA SER A 88 -15.79 -6.41 12.34
C SER A 88 -15.01 -5.12 12.58
N SER A 89 -13.93 -4.87 11.83
CA SER A 89 -13.13 -3.65 11.98
C SER A 89 -13.18 -2.75 10.74
N GLU A 90 -13.25 -1.44 10.97
CA GLU A 90 -13.12 -0.43 9.92
C GLU A 90 -11.64 -0.09 9.73
N THR A 91 -11.10 -0.35 8.54
CA THR A 91 -9.70 -0.03 8.19
C THR A 91 -9.63 1.27 7.41
N THR A 92 -8.81 2.21 7.86
CA THR A 92 -8.51 3.45 7.13
C THR A 92 -7.03 3.47 6.77
N PHE A 93 -6.72 3.82 5.52
CA PHE A 93 -5.34 3.99 5.05
C PHE A 93 -5.03 5.47 4.82
N VAL A 94 -3.85 5.91 5.25
CA VAL A 94 -3.30 7.25 4.96
C VAL A 94 -1.93 7.09 4.30
N GLY A 95 -1.86 7.53 3.05
CA GLY A 95 -0.64 7.57 2.25
C GLY A 95 -0.71 8.68 1.22
N ARG A 96 0.30 8.74 0.35
CA ARG A 96 0.36 9.70 -0.77
C ARG A 96 0.52 8.95 -2.08
N LEU A 97 -0.38 9.23 -3.02
CA LEU A 97 -0.35 8.72 -4.39
C LEU A 97 0.21 9.78 -5.35
N GLY A 98 0.85 9.30 -6.42
CA GLY A 98 1.11 10.07 -7.64
C GLY A 98 -0.17 10.37 -8.42
N ASP A 99 -0.04 11.17 -9.48
CA ASP A 99 -1.10 11.43 -10.46
C ASP A 99 -0.69 10.79 -11.79
N ASP A 100 -0.59 9.46 -11.75
CA ASP A 100 -0.05 8.59 -12.80
C ASP A 100 -0.71 7.21 -12.73
N ALA A 101 -0.44 6.36 -13.73
CA ALA A 101 -1.03 5.02 -13.83
C ALA A 101 -0.76 4.14 -12.59
N ALA A 102 0.42 4.28 -11.96
CA ALA A 102 0.71 3.58 -10.72
C ALA A 102 -0.17 4.09 -9.57
N GLY A 103 -0.40 5.39 -9.50
CA GLY A 103 -1.35 6.02 -8.59
C GLY A 103 -2.77 5.47 -8.71
N ASP A 104 -3.24 5.24 -9.94
CA ASP A 104 -4.57 4.67 -10.21
C ASP A 104 -4.68 3.22 -9.75
N ILE A 105 -3.71 2.37 -10.10
CA ILE A 105 -3.66 0.96 -9.66
C ILE A 105 -3.69 0.85 -8.13
N LEU A 106 -2.89 1.68 -7.46
CA LEU A 106 -2.82 1.69 -6.00
C LEU A 106 -4.08 2.22 -5.33
N LYS A 107 -4.76 3.17 -5.97
CA LYS A 107 -6.04 3.68 -5.49
C LYS A 107 -7.11 2.59 -5.56
N GLU A 108 -7.19 1.87 -6.68
CA GLU A 108 -8.13 0.77 -6.87
C GLU A 108 -7.91 -0.34 -5.84
N ALA A 109 -6.65 -0.66 -5.51
CA ALA A 109 -6.32 -1.69 -4.52
C ALA A 109 -6.77 -1.38 -3.08
N LEU A 110 -7.04 -0.11 -2.77
CA LEU A 110 -7.39 0.38 -1.43
C LEU A 110 -8.88 0.74 -1.27
N THR A 111 -9.66 0.61 -2.34
CA THR A 111 -11.12 0.87 -2.38
C THR A 111 -11.91 -0.42 -2.48
#